data_AF-A0A7Y2CMZ2-F1
#
_entry.id   AF-A0A7Y2CMZ2-F1
#
_cell.length_a   1.000
_cell.length_b   1.000
_cell.length_c   1.000
_cell.angle_alpha   90.00
_cell.angle_beta   90.00
_cell.angle_gamma   90.00
#
_symmetry.space_group_name_H-M   'P 1'
#
loop_
_entity.id
_entity.type
_entity.pdbx_description
1 polymer ?
#
loop_
_entity_poly.entity_id
_entity_poly.type
_entity_poly.pdbx_seq_one_letter_code
_entity_poly.pdbx_strand_id
1 'polypeptide(L)'
;VGLNNEDPVLRDPRVRRALNHAVHVDRILERVVEGRGVRALGAVPPSLPGGGTGEAYAYDPDRARALLAEAGVPEDWVLELWQRPSPLASQVLEAVQTDLAAAGVTSEIRLRDWSALKASIDSGETSAFFINWYADYPDAENFLVPLFHSRNIGGGGNRARFAQPEIDAMLDRVDRPDDPETRARFAGEVDRAVLAHAPWIYLWHPVLEVAVSDRVTGYRPHAISSCERWLDVKPAPAVAP
;
A
#
# COMPACT_ATOMS: atom_id res chain seq x y z
N VAL A 1 -5.30 -0.04 2.69
CA VAL A 1 -6.56 0.60 2.27
C VAL A 1 -6.21 1.97 1.71
N GLY A 2 -6.51 2.25 0.44
CA GLY A 2 -6.33 3.58 -0.12
C GLY A 2 -7.39 4.54 0.41
N LEU A 3 -7.02 5.79 0.67
CA LEU A 3 -7.92 6.85 1.14
C LEU A 3 -8.00 7.92 0.05
N ASN A 4 -9.19 8.40 -0.28
CA ASN A 4 -9.36 9.48 -1.22
C ASN A 4 -8.99 10.81 -0.53
N ASN A 5 -7.88 11.43 -0.96
CA ASN A 5 -7.34 12.63 -0.35
C ASN A 5 -8.07 13.92 -0.79
N GLU A 6 -9.03 13.82 -1.71
CA GLU A 6 -9.93 14.92 -2.08
C GLU A 6 -11.26 14.88 -1.31
N ASP A 7 -11.57 13.77 -0.62
CA ASP A 7 -12.74 13.68 0.26
C ASP A 7 -12.68 14.78 1.34
N PRO A 8 -13.79 15.50 1.62
CA PRO A 8 -13.77 16.67 2.50
C PRO A 8 -13.22 16.44 3.90
N VAL A 9 -13.34 15.21 4.43
CA VAL A 9 -12.85 14.81 5.74
C VAL A 9 -11.44 14.19 5.62
N LEU A 10 -11.24 13.29 4.64
CA LEU A 10 -9.96 12.60 4.46
C LEU A 10 -8.85 13.49 3.88
N ARG A 11 -9.16 14.67 3.32
CA ARG A 11 -8.14 15.63 2.87
C ARG A 11 -7.25 16.15 4.01
N ASP A 12 -7.76 16.16 5.25
CA ASP A 12 -6.96 16.50 6.42
C ASP A 12 -6.00 15.34 6.77
N PRO A 13 -4.66 15.55 6.72
CA PRO A 13 -3.70 14.50 7.05
C PRO A 13 -3.83 13.97 8.49
N ARG A 14 -4.37 14.77 9.42
CA ARG A 14 -4.59 14.32 10.82
C ARG A 14 -5.60 13.19 10.88
N VAL A 15 -6.67 13.26 10.09
CA VAL A 15 -7.67 12.19 9.98
C VAL A 15 -7.01 10.93 9.44
N ARG A 16 -6.25 11.01 8.35
CA ARG A 16 -5.63 9.81 7.75
C ARG A 16 -4.58 9.16 8.67
N ARG A 17 -3.84 9.97 9.42
CA ARG A 17 -2.94 9.48 10.49
C ARG A 17 -3.72 8.81 11.61
N ALA A 18 -4.86 9.38 12.01
CA ALA A 18 -5.74 8.77 13.01
C ALA A 18 -6.23 7.39 12.56
N LEU A 19 -6.67 7.26 11.31
CA LEU A 19 -7.11 5.98 10.76
C LEU A 19 -5.99 4.93 10.74
N ASN A 20 -4.74 5.33 10.54
CA ASN A 20 -3.60 4.41 10.64
C ASN A 20 -3.35 3.96 12.09
N HIS A 21 -3.42 4.88 13.06
CA HIS A 21 -3.30 4.54 14.48
C HIS A 21 -4.48 3.71 15.00
N ALA A 22 -5.65 3.84 14.38
CA ALA A 22 -6.84 3.12 14.78
C ALA A 22 -6.78 1.62 14.45
N VAL A 23 -5.98 1.17 13.47
CA VAL A 23 -6.02 -0.21 12.96
C VAL A 23 -4.92 -1.09 13.56
N HIS A 24 -5.30 -2.22 14.17
CA HIS A 24 -4.34 -3.16 14.77
C HIS A 24 -3.78 -4.13 13.73
N VAL A 25 -2.85 -3.65 12.92
CA VAL A 25 -2.34 -4.42 11.76
C VAL A 25 -1.66 -5.72 12.15
N ASP A 26 -0.89 -5.76 13.25
CA ASP A 26 -0.20 -6.99 13.67
C ASP A 26 -1.19 -8.11 14.05
N ARG A 27 -2.33 -7.76 14.66
CA ARG A 27 -3.42 -8.70 14.96
C ARG A 27 -4.05 -9.23 13.67
N ILE A 28 -4.28 -8.36 12.69
CA ILE A 28 -4.79 -8.78 11.37
C ILE A 28 -3.79 -9.73 10.69
N LEU A 29 -2.51 -9.41 10.74
CA LEU A 29 -1.44 -10.26 10.20
C LEU A 29 -1.41 -11.64 10.86
N GLU A 30 -1.50 -11.70 12.19
CA GLU A 30 -1.48 -12.96 12.94
C GLU A 30 -2.75 -13.79 12.73
N ARG A 31 -3.93 -13.16 12.82
CA ARG A 31 -5.21 -13.87 12.97
C ARG A 31 -5.99 -14.06 11.67
N VAL A 32 -5.78 -13.20 10.68
CA VAL A 32 -6.53 -13.21 9.41
C VAL A 32 -5.62 -13.58 8.25
N VAL A 33 -4.41 -13.01 8.22
CA VAL A 33 -3.43 -13.28 7.15
C VAL A 33 -2.53 -14.49 7.50
N GLU A 34 -2.61 -14.99 8.74
CA GLU A 34 -1.88 -16.18 9.24
C GLU A 34 -0.37 -16.09 9.01
N GLY A 35 0.21 -14.90 9.21
CA GLY A 35 1.64 -14.65 9.06
C GLY A 35 2.13 -14.54 7.61
N ARG A 36 1.26 -14.64 6.60
CA ARG A 36 1.62 -14.53 5.16
C ARG A 36 1.85 -13.08 4.69
N GLY A 37 2.52 -12.28 5.50
CA GLY A 37 2.77 -10.88 5.20
C GLY A 37 3.78 -10.25 6.16
N VAL A 38 4.48 -9.23 5.66
CA VAL A 38 5.38 -8.39 6.45
C VAL A 38 4.70 -7.06 6.70
N ARG A 39 4.72 -6.58 7.95
CA ARG A 39 4.18 -5.27 8.33
C ARG A 39 4.73 -4.18 7.41
N ALA A 40 3.84 -3.38 6.84
CA ALA A 40 4.24 -2.27 5.98
C ALA A 40 4.85 -1.13 6.82
N LEU A 41 6.07 -0.72 6.45
CA LEU A 41 6.79 0.42 7.02
C LEU A 41 6.82 1.63 6.07
N GLY A 42 5.94 1.61 5.07
CA GLY A 42 5.96 2.48 3.90
C GLY A 42 5.17 1.84 2.76
N ALA A 43 5.18 2.47 1.59
CA ALA A 43 4.59 1.90 0.38
C ALA A 43 5.53 0.90 -0.32
N VAL A 44 6.84 1.06 -0.14
CA VAL A 44 7.84 0.24 -0.81
C VAL A 44 8.20 -0.97 0.08
N PRO A 45 8.04 -2.21 -0.42
CA PRO A 45 8.34 -3.41 0.36
C PRO A 45 9.83 -3.51 0.72
N PRO A 46 10.18 -4.08 1.89
CA PRO A 46 11.58 -4.19 2.34
C PRO A 46 12.46 -5.09 1.46
N SER A 47 11.86 -5.86 0.54
CA SER A 47 12.59 -6.68 -0.44
C SER A 47 13.18 -5.86 -1.59
N LEU A 48 12.83 -4.59 -1.75
CA LEU A 48 13.35 -3.71 -2.79
C LEU A 48 14.35 -2.69 -2.22
N PRO A 49 15.37 -2.27 -3.00
CA PRO A 49 16.28 -1.21 -2.59
C PRO A 49 15.54 0.08 -2.23
N GLY A 50 15.81 0.63 -1.05
CA GLY A 50 15.14 1.82 -0.52
C GLY A 50 13.82 1.56 0.21
N GLY A 51 13.31 0.33 0.17
CA GLY A 51 12.10 -0.07 0.88
C GLY A 51 12.30 -0.34 2.37
N GLY A 52 11.20 -0.32 3.13
CA GLY A 52 11.21 -0.67 4.56
C GLY A 52 12.01 0.28 5.46
N THR A 53 12.22 1.53 5.04
CA THR A 53 13.05 2.50 5.79
C THR A 53 12.27 3.38 6.76
N GLY A 54 10.93 3.34 6.71
CA GLY A 54 10.06 4.08 7.62
C GLY A 54 9.73 3.34 8.91
N GLU A 55 8.81 3.91 9.68
CA GLU A 55 8.29 3.33 10.91
C GLU A 55 6.79 3.11 10.77
N ALA A 56 6.33 1.91 11.15
CA ALA A 56 4.90 1.63 11.15
C ALA A 56 4.16 2.55 12.13
N TYR A 57 2.95 2.97 11.74
CA TYR A 57 2.02 3.53 12.69
C TYR A 57 1.73 2.52 13.81
N ALA A 58 1.98 2.93 15.05
CA ALA A 58 1.63 2.17 16.23
C ALA A 58 0.10 2.10 16.38
N TYR A 59 -0.42 0.96 16.81
CA TYR A 59 -1.82 0.83 17.18
C TYR A 59 -2.08 1.61 18.48
N ASP A 60 -2.86 2.68 18.36
CA ASP A 60 -3.20 3.58 19.47
C ASP A 60 -4.58 4.22 19.20
N PRO A 61 -5.68 3.56 19.61
CA PRO A 61 -7.03 4.10 19.46
C PRO A 61 -7.27 5.40 20.22
N ASP A 62 -6.55 5.65 21.33
CA ASP A 62 -6.64 6.89 22.08
C ASP A 62 -6.05 8.06 21.28
N ARG A 63 -4.87 7.84 20.69
CA ARG A 63 -4.25 8.81 19.77
C ARG A 63 -5.10 9.05 18.54
N ALA A 64 -5.73 8.00 18.00
CA ALA A 64 -6.65 8.13 16.89
C ALA A 64 -7.85 9.04 17.25
N ARG A 65 -8.51 8.78 18.38
CA ARG A 65 -9.61 9.64 18.89
C ARG A 65 -9.18 11.09 19.06
N ALA A 66 -8.00 11.33 19.64
CA ALA A 66 -7.48 12.69 19.84
C ALA A 66 -7.28 13.41 18.50
N LEU A 67 -6.67 12.76 17.51
CA LEU A 67 -6.45 13.34 16.18
C LEU A 67 -7.76 13.62 15.42
N LEU A 68 -8.77 12.74 15.56
CA LEU A 68 -10.10 12.94 14.95
C LEU A 68 -10.81 14.14 15.57
N ALA A 69 -10.74 14.29 16.90
CA ALA A 69 -11.31 15.43 17.61
C ALA A 69 -10.59 16.75 17.24
N GLU A 70 -9.25 16.75 17.18
CA GLU A 70 -8.45 17.90 16.72
C GLU A 70 -8.78 18.29 15.27
N ALA A 71 -9.10 17.32 14.42
CA ALA A 71 -9.50 17.54 13.05
C ALA A 71 -10.95 18.03 12.88
N GLY A 72 -11.76 17.97 13.94
CA GLY A 72 -13.17 18.37 13.89
C GLY A 72 -14.02 17.47 12.98
N VAL A 73 -13.73 16.16 12.98
CA VAL A 73 -14.49 15.20 12.19
C VAL A 73 -15.96 15.19 12.66
N PRO A 74 -16.95 15.33 11.75
CA PRO A 74 -18.36 15.28 12.11
C PRO A 74 -18.75 13.94 12.75
N GLU A 75 -19.62 13.97 13.77
CA GLU A 75 -20.08 12.76 14.48
C GLU A 75 -20.88 11.80 13.59
N ASP A 76 -21.55 12.32 12.57
CA ASP A 76 -22.33 11.57 11.58
C ASP A 76 -21.52 11.15 10.35
N TRP A 77 -20.21 11.39 10.34
CA TRP A 77 -19.35 10.97 9.25
C TRP A 77 -19.23 9.44 9.21
N VAL A 78 -19.48 8.87 8.03
CA VAL A 78 -19.35 7.44 7.76
C VAL A 78 -18.26 7.22 6.72
N LEU A 79 -17.24 6.44 7.09
CA LEU A 79 -16.19 6.03 6.17
C LEU A 79 -16.64 4.81 5.36
N GLU A 80 -16.88 4.97 4.06
CA GLU A 80 -17.17 3.83 3.20
C GLU A 80 -15.90 3.09 2.80
N LEU A 81 -15.84 1.79 3.10
CA LEU A 81 -14.75 0.86 2.79
C LEU A 81 -15.13 0.00 1.58
N TRP A 82 -14.67 0.40 0.41
CA TRP A 82 -15.03 -0.26 -0.84
C TRP A 82 -14.12 -1.45 -1.14
N GLN A 83 -14.70 -2.58 -1.52
CA GLN A 83 -13.96 -3.77 -1.93
C GLN A 83 -14.68 -4.54 -3.03
N ARG A 84 -13.94 -5.44 -3.67
CA ARG A 84 -14.53 -6.51 -4.48
C ARG A 84 -14.88 -7.71 -3.60
N PRO A 85 -15.84 -8.56 -3.99
CA PRO A 85 -16.07 -9.84 -3.34
C PRO A 85 -14.77 -10.67 -3.24
N SER A 86 -14.33 -10.91 -2.01
CA SER A 86 -13.17 -11.73 -1.68
C SER A 86 -13.27 -12.14 -0.21
N PRO A 87 -13.18 -13.44 0.13
CA PRO A 87 -13.23 -13.89 1.52
C PRO A 87 -12.17 -13.22 2.39
N LEU A 88 -10.92 -13.16 1.91
CA LEU A 88 -9.83 -12.52 2.63
C LEU A 88 -10.07 -11.02 2.81
N ALA A 89 -10.50 -10.33 1.76
CA ALA A 89 -10.75 -8.89 1.83
C ALA A 89 -11.85 -8.57 2.85
N SER A 90 -12.92 -9.39 2.88
CA SER A 90 -14.04 -9.21 3.80
C SER A 90 -13.59 -9.37 5.25
N GLN A 91 -12.85 -10.44 5.57
CA GLN A 91 -12.31 -10.64 6.92
C GLN A 91 -11.35 -9.52 7.35
N VAL A 92 -10.51 -9.04 6.43
CA VAL A 92 -9.59 -7.92 6.70
C VAL A 92 -10.37 -6.63 6.95
N LEU A 93 -11.34 -6.30 6.10
CA LEU A 93 -12.13 -5.07 6.25
C LEU A 93 -13.10 -5.11 7.43
N GLU A 94 -13.61 -6.27 7.82
CA GLU A 94 -14.38 -6.45 9.07
C GLU A 94 -13.51 -6.20 10.29
N ALA A 95 -12.25 -6.68 10.29
CA ALA A 95 -11.30 -6.39 11.34
C ALA A 95 -10.92 -4.91 11.39
N VAL A 96 -10.68 -4.28 10.23
CA VAL A 96 -10.45 -2.83 10.11
C VAL A 96 -11.67 -2.04 10.61
N GLN A 97 -12.89 -2.40 10.20
CA GLN A 97 -14.12 -1.76 10.64
C GLN A 97 -14.29 -1.85 12.17
N THR A 98 -13.98 -3.01 12.76
CA THR A 98 -14.01 -3.20 14.22
C THR A 98 -13.03 -2.27 14.93
N ASP A 99 -11.80 -2.19 14.41
CA ASP A 99 -10.74 -1.35 14.98
C ASP A 99 -11.05 0.15 14.83
N LEU A 100 -11.59 0.56 13.69
CA LEU A 100 -12.09 1.92 13.43
C LEU A 100 -13.23 2.29 14.40
N ALA A 101 -14.18 1.39 14.62
CA ALA A 101 -15.26 1.59 15.58
C ALA A 101 -14.73 1.77 17.02
N ALA A 102 -13.70 1.02 17.40
CA ALA A 102 -13.04 1.20 18.69
C ALA A 102 -12.40 2.59 18.84
N ALA A 103 -11.98 3.21 17.73
CA ALA A 103 -11.48 4.59 17.68
C ALA A 103 -12.58 5.65 17.47
N GLY A 104 -13.87 5.28 17.48
CA GLY A 104 -14.99 6.19 17.31
C GLY A 104 -15.31 6.56 15.85
N VAL A 105 -14.81 5.80 14.87
CA VAL A 105 -15.11 5.99 13.45
C VAL A 105 -16.17 5.00 13.00
N THR A 106 -17.32 5.50 12.58
CA THR A 106 -18.34 4.69 11.91
C THR A 106 -17.89 4.38 10.48
N SER A 107 -17.98 3.12 10.06
CA SER A 107 -17.60 2.72 8.69
C SER A 107 -18.52 1.66 8.12
N GLU A 108 -18.71 1.65 6.80
CA GLU A 108 -19.57 0.72 6.07
C GLU A 108 -18.81 0.02 4.95
N ILE A 109 -18.90 -1.30 4.87
CA ILE A 109 -18.26 -2.07 3.79
C ILE A 109 -19.17 -2.05 2.55
N ARG A 110 -18.63 -1.57 1.42
CA ARG A 110 -19.33 -1.51 0.12
C ARG A 110 -18.76 -2.55 -0.83
N LEU A 111 -19.58 -3.48 -1.28
CA LEU A 111 -19.22 -4.50 -2.28
C LEU A 111 -19.55 -4.03 -3.70
N ARG A 112 -18.59 -4.13 -4.60
CA ARG A 112 -18.79 -3.93 -6.05
C ARG A 112 -18.05 -5.00 -6.85
N ASP A 113 -18.58 -5.38 -8.01
CA ASP A 113 -17.80 -6.20 -8.94
C ASP A 113 -16.52 -5.46 -9.35
N TRP A 114 -15.51 -6.19 -9.85
CA TRP A 114 -14.19 -5.63 -10.09
C TRP A 114 -14.18 -4.46 -11.07
N SER A 115 -14.97 -4.55 -12.15
CA SER A 115 -15.01 -3.52 -13.19
C SER A 115 -15.66 -2.24 -12.64
N ALA A 116 -16.79 -2.37 -11.94
CA ALA A 116 -17.46 -1.24 -11.31
C ALA A 116 -16.58 -0.62 -10.21
N LEU A 117 -15.97 -1.45 -9.34
CA LEU A 117 -15.07 -0.98 -8.29
C LEU A 117 -13.92 -0.15 -8.88
N LYS A 118 -13.24 -0.68 -9.90
CA LYS A 118 -12.12 0.02 -10.54
C LYS A 118 -12.58 1.35 -11.13
N ALA A 119 -13.73 1.40 -11.80
CA ALA A 119 -14.27 2.63 -12.36
C ALA A 119 -14.59 3.68 -11.27
N SER A 120 -15.22 3.28 -10.17
CA SER A 120 -15.53 4.18 -9.03
C SER A 120 -14.25 4.68 -8.33
N ILE A 121 -13.23 3.84 -8.21
CA ILE A 121 -11.94 4.26 -7.64
C ILE A 121 -11.22 5.23 -8.60
N ASP A 122 -11.13 4.88 -9.89
CA ASP A 122 -10.43 5.69 -10.89
C ASP A 122 -11.11 7.08 -11.07
N SER A 123 -12.45 7.17 -10.89
CA SER A 123 -13.21 8.43 -10.94
C SER A 123 -13.16 9.25 -9.65
N GLY A 124 -12.75 8.65 -8.52
CA GLY A 124 -12.73 9.30 -7.21
C GLY A 124 -14.07 9.29 -6.47
N GLU A 125 -15.02 8.43 -6.84
CA GLU A 125 -16.30 8.27 -6.16
C GLU A 125 -16.15 7.69 -4.75
N THR A 126 -15.15 6.81 -4.54
CA THR A 126 -14.96 6.11 -3.27
C THR A 126 -14.24 6.97 -2.22
N SER A 127 -14.66 6.93 -0.95
CA SER A 127 -13.89 7.52 0.17
C SER A 127 -12.66 6.68 0.54
N ALA A 128 -12.82 5.35 0.71
CA ALA A 128 -11.72 4.44 0.94
C ALA A 128 -11.92 3.12 0.19
N PHE A 129 -10.82 2.48 -0.21
CA PHE A 129 -10.88 1.28 -1.03
C PHE A 129 -9.79 0.25 -0.69
N PHE A 130 -10.14 -1.02 -0.76
CA PHE A 130 -9.24 -2.15 -0.54
C PHE A 130 -8.80 -2.76 -1.87
N ILE A 131 -7.63 -2.32 -2.32
CA ILE A 131 -6.87 -2.91 -3.43
C ILE A 131 -5.41 -2.99 -3.01
N ASN A 132 -4.61 -3.64 -3.85
CA ASN A 132 -3.16 -3.74 -3.70
C ASN A 132 -2.45 -3.29 -4.98
N TRP A 133 -1.15 -3.07 -4.86
CA TRP A 133 -0.25 -2.80 -5.98
C TRP A 133 0.79 -3.91 -6.07
N TYR A 134 1.14 -4.30 -7.29
CA TYR A 134 2.28 -5.17 -7.58
C TYR A 134 3.19 -4.40 -8.53
N ALA A 135 4.49 -4.41 -8.25
CA ALA A 135 5.43 -3.82 -9.17
C ALA A 135 5.60 -4.68 -10.43
N ASP A 136 5.76 -4.01 -11.57
CA ASP A 136 6.03 -4.61 -12.87
C ASP A 136 7.52 -4.89 -13.08
N TYR A 137 8.39 -4.19 -12.35
CA TYR A 137 9.85 -4.35 -12.31
C TYR A 137 10.42 -4.03 -10.92
N PRO A 138 11.59 -4.58 -10.52
CA PRO A 138 12.09 -4.54 -9.14
C PRO A 138 12.72 -3.19 -8.77
N ASP A 139 11.93 -2.12 -8.83
CA ASP A 139 12.35 -0.76 -8.48
C ASP A 139 11.35 -0.10 -7.54
N ALA A 140 11.85 0.64 -6.55
CA ALA A 140 11.01 1.41 -5.62
C ALA A 140 10.20 2.49 -6.34
N GLU A 141 10.75 3.08 -7.41
CA GLU A 141 10.06 4.03 -8.27
C GLU A 141 8.68 3.51 -8.72
N ASN A 142 8.60 2.22 -9.04
CA ASN A 142 7.40 1.60 -9.58
C ASN A 142 6.25 1.48 -8.56
N PHE A 143 6.54 1.69 -7.27
CA PHE A 143 5.53 1.95 -6.24
C PHE A 143 5.32 3.45 -6.06
N LEU A 144 6.39 4.23 -5.99
CA LEU A 144 6.35 5.63 -5.58
C LEU A 144 5.67 6.53 -6.61
N VAL A 145 6.14 6.54 -7.85
CA VAL A 145 5.66 7.48 -8.87
C VAL A 145 4.23 7.15 -9.32
N PRO A 146 3.88 5.90 -9.69
CA PRO A 146 2.52 5.58 -10.11
C PRO A 146 1.46 5.84 -9.03
N LEU A 147 1.77 5.54 -7.76
CA LEU A 147 0.80 5.62 -6.68
C LEU A 147 0.66 7.01 -6.04
N PHE A 148 1.69 7.85 -6.09
CA PHE A 148 1.72 9.09 -5.30
C PHE A 148 2.02 10.37 -6.07
N HIS A 149 2.48 10.32 -7.31
CA HIS A 149 2.62 11.55 -8.09
C HIS A 149 1.24 12.04 -8.54
N SER A 150 0.96 13.34 -8.35
CA SER A 150 -0.30 13.98 -8.76
C SER A 150 -0.62 13.85 -10.26
N ARG A 151 0.38 13.69 -11.14
CA ARG A 151 0.17 13.45 -12.59
C ARG A 151 -0.56 12.14 -12.88
N ASN A 152 -0.56 11.21 -11.93
CA ASN A 152 -1.11 9.86 -12.08
C ASN A 152 -2.49 9.68 -11.42
N ILE A 153 -3.16 10.78 -11.02
CA ILE A 153 -4.46 10.73 -10.35
C ILE A 153 -5.48 9.92 -11.15
N GLY A 154 -6.20 9.04 -10.45
CA GLY A 154 -7.22 8.16 -11.04
C GLY A 154 -6.61 6.91 -11.70
N GLY A 155 -6.95 6.68 -12.97
CA GLY A 155 -6.57 5.47 -13.70
C GLY A 155 -5.06 5.24 -13.88
N GLY A 156 -4.25 6.29 -13.72
CA GLY A 156 -2.78 6.24 -13.81
C GLY A 156 -2.08 5.54 -12.64
N GLY A 157 -2.80 5.29 -11.53
CA GLY A 157 -2.27 4.55 -10.37
C GLY A 157 -2.54 5.25 -9.05
N ASN A 158 -2.50 6.60 -9.03
CA ASN A 158 -2.73 7.42 -7.86
C ASN A 158 -4.24 7.56 -7.59
N ARG A 159 -4.80 6.42 -7.18
CA ARG A 159 -6.21 6.24 -6.84
C ARG A 159 -6.57 6.86 -5.50
N ALA A 160 -5.57 7.12 -4.66
CA ALA A 160 -5.72 7.88 -3.43
C ALA A 160 -5.91 9.38 -3.70
N ARG A 161 -5.72 9.84 -4.96
CA ARG A 161 -5.85 11.24 -5.36
C ARG A 161 -4.93 12.15 -4.55
N PHE A 162 -3.77 11.61 -4.17
CA PHE A 162 -2.79 12.31 -3.35
C PHE A 162 -2.06 13.34 -4.21
N ALA A 163 -2.00 14.59 -3.76
CA ALA A 163 -1.27 15.65 -4.43
C ALA A 163 -0.62 16.53 -3.37
N GLN A 164 0.71 16.58 -3.40
CA GLN A 164 1.52 17.47 -2.56
C GLN A 164 2.68 17.96 -3.42
N PRO A 165 2.77 19.26 -3.74
CA PRO A 165 3.82 19.79 -4.62
C PRO A 165 5.24 19.44 -4.16
N GLU A 166 5.47 19.42 -2.85
CA GLU A 166 6.75 19.03 -2.26
C GLU A 166 7.08 17.55 -2.51
N ILE A 167 6.07 16.67 -2.50
CA ILE A 167 6.25 15.24 -2.78
C ILE A 167 6.39 15.00 -4.28
N ASP A 168 5.63 15.69 -5.13
CA ASP A 168 5.82 15.62 -6.58
C ASP A 168 7.25 16.02 -6.98
N ALA A 169 7.79 17.10 -6.39
CA ALA A 169 9.16 17.52 -6.64
C ALA A 169 10.21 16.51 -6.16
N MET A 170 9.91 15.76 -5.09
CA MET A 170 10.74 14.63 -4.67
C MET A 170 10.62 13.48 -5.68
N LEU A 171 9.41 13.12 -6.10
CA LEU A 171 9.15 12.03 -7.05
C LEU A 171 9.80 12.27 -8.42
N ASP A 172 9.78 13.51 -8.92
CA ASP A 172 10.46 13.90 -10.16
C ASP A 172 11.99 13.70 -10.12
N ARG A 173 12.58 13.61 -8.93
CA ARG A 173 13.99 13.28 -8.77
C ARG A 173 14.26 11.78 -8.72
N VAL A 174 13.28 10.95 -8.37
CA VAL A 174 13.43 9.48 -8.35
C VAL A 174 13.72 8.96 -9.76
N ASP A 175 13.18 9.63 -10.79
CA ASP A 175 13.34 9.30 -12.20
C ASP A 175 14.72 9.72 -12.80
N ARG A 176 15.62 10.31 -12.01
CA ARG A 176 16.93 10.77 -12.52
C ARG A 176 17.94 9.62 -12.64
N PRO A 177 18.86 9.67 -13.62
CA PRO A 177 19.91 8.67 -13.79
C PRO A 177 21.01 8.87 -12.74
N ASP A 178 20.73 8.45 -11.50
CA ASP A 178 21.69 8.37 -10.41
C ASP A 178 22.25 6.95 -10.27
N ASP A 179 23.33 6.79 -9.49
CA ASP A 179 23.83 5.46 -9.14
C ASP A 179 22.83 4.69 -8.24
N PRO A 180 22.88 3.35 -8.19
CA PRO A 180 21.90 2.55 -7.47
C PRO A 180 21.77 2.86 -5.97
N GLU A 181 22.86 3.23 -5.30
CA GLU A 181 22.86 3.52 -3.85
C GLU A 181 22.19 4.86 -3.56
N THR A 182 22.56 5.89 -4.34
CA THR A 182 21.93 7.22 -4.25
C THR A 182 20.43 7.13 -4.50
N ARG A 183 20.02 6.36 -5.52
CA ARG A 183 18.61 6.15 -5.85
C ARG A 183 17.84 5.42 -4.74
N ALA A 184 18.43 4.37 -4.16
CA ALA A 184 17.80 3.63 -3.05
C ALA A 184 17.62 4.52 -1.80
N ARG A 185 18.63 5.32 -1.44
CA ARG A 185 18.53 6.27 -0.33
C ARG A 185 17.41 7.28 -0.58
N PHE A 186 17.38 7.86 -1.77
CA PHE A 186 16.40 8.87 -2.13
C PHE A 186 14.97 8.31 -2.18
N ALA A 187 14.79 7.09 -2.70
CA ALA A 187 13.51 6.39 -2.66
C ALA A 187 13.01 6.19 -1.23
N GLY A 188 13.87 5.82 -0.28
CA GLY A 188 13.51 5.70 1.14
C GLY A 188 13.18 7.04 1.82
N GLU A 189 13.79 8.15 1.38
CA GLU A 189 13.40 9.50 1.83
C GLU A 189 12.00 9.86 1.34
N VAL A 190 11.70 9.61 0.06
CA VAL A 190 10.38 9.86 -0.54
C VAL A 190 9.31 8.98 0.12
N ASP A 191 9.57 7.69 0.32
CA ASP A 191 8.62 6.76 0.93
C ASP A 191 8.25 7.19 2.36
N ARG A 192 9.24 7.62 3.17
CA ARG A 192 8.99 8.18 4.51
C ARG A 192 8.18 9.47 4.47
N ALA A 193 8.44 10.34 3.49
CA ALA A 193 7.67 11.56 3.32
C ALA A 193 6.20 11.25 2.98
N VAL A 194 5.97 10.37 1.99
CA VAL A 194 4.63 9.88 1.62
C VAL A 194 3.93 9.23 2.82
N LEU A 195 4.64 8.35 3.54
CA LEU A 195 4.15 7.70 4.76
C LEU A 195 3.65 8.73 5.76
N ALA A 196 4.41 9.81 6.03
CA ALA A 196 4.03 10.87 6.96
C ALA A 196 2.75 11.61 6.55
N HIS A 197 2.41 11.70 5.25
CA HIS A 197 1.13 12.24 4.78
C HIS A 197 -0.03 11.23 4.83
N ALA A 198 0.25 9.95 5.09
CA ALA A 198 -0.72 8.88 5.25
C ALA A 198 -1.79 8.79 4.14
N PRO A 199 -1.45 8.83 2.83
CA PRO A 199 -2.47 8.73 1.78
C PRO A 199 -3.21 7.37 1.78
N TRP A 200 -2.66 6.37 2.48
CA TRP A 200 -3.22 5.04 2.65
C TRP A 200 -3.22 4.67 4.14
N ILE A 201 -4.10 3.75 4.54
CA ILE A 201 -3.89 2.90 5.72
C ILE A 201 -2.95 1.79 5.31
N TYR A 202 -1.72 1.84 5.81
CA TYR A 202 -0.66 0.88 5.49
C TYR A 202 -0.88 -0.39 6.29
N LEU A 203 -1.06 -1.51 5.59
CA LEU A 203 -1.33 -2.80 6.21
C LEU A 203 -0.05 -3.68 6.16
N TRP A 204 0.11 -4.47 5.10
CA TRP A 204 1.25 -5.36 4.94
C TRP A 204 1.68 -5.50 3.48
N HIS A 205 2.88 -6.03 3.29
CA HIS A 205 3.35 -6.56 2.00
C HIS A 205 3.20 -8.09 2.03
N PRO A 206 2.52 -8.71 1.05
CA PRO A 206 2.34 -10.17 1.03
C PRO A 206 3.67 -10.89 0.82
N VAL A 207 3.83 -12.05 1.46
CA VAL A 207 4.97 -12.94 1.21
C VAL A 207 4.56 -13.98 0.16
N LEU A 208 5.42 -14.20 -0.84
CA LEU A 208 5.22 -15.28 -1.81
C LEU A 208 5.70 -16.61 -1.20
N GLU A 209 4.76 -17.54 -1.03
CA GLU A 209 5.05 -18.91 -0.61
C GLU A 209 5.07 -19.82 -1.84
N VAL A 210 6.14 -20.59 -2.03
CA VAL A 210 6.29 -21.53 -3.14
C VAL A 210 6.61 -22.92 -2.60
N ALA A 211 5.79 -23.92 -2.94
CA ALA A 211 6.09 -25.32 -2.69
C ALA A 211 6.87 -25.90 -3.87
N VAL A 212 8.06 -26.44 -3.61
CA VAL A 212 8.97 -26.98 -4.62
C VAL A 212 9.22 -28.45 -4.30
N SER A 213 9.06 -29.35 -5.28
CA SER A 213 9.39 -30.77 -5.09
C SER A 213 10.87 -30.95 -4.79
N ASP A 214 11.17 -31.92 -3.93
CA ASP A 214 12.52 -32.43 -3.64
C ASP A 214 13.33 -32.83 -4.89
N ARG A 215 12.65 -33.10 -6.03
CA ARG A 215 13.27 -33.42 -7.32
C ARG A 215 13.74 -32.19 -8.10
N VAL A 216 13.38 -30.98 -7.68
CA VAL A 216 13.73 -29.73 -8.36
C VAL A 216 14.92 -29.09 -7.64
N THR A 217 16.05 -29.01 -8.32
CA THR A 217 17.26 -28.35 -7.81
C THR A 217 17.51 -27.03 -8.52
N GLY A 218 17.97 -26.02 -7.79
CA GLY A 218 18.36 -24.73 -8.37
C GLY A 218 17.23 -23.71 -8.58
N TYR A 219 16.00 -24.03 -8.19
CA TYR A 219 14.92 -23.05 -8.20
C TYR A 219 15.16 -21.96 -7.15
N ARG A 220 15.04 -20.70 -7.56
CA ARG A 220 15.09 -19.52 -6.69
C ARG A 220 13.92 -18.60 -7.04
N PRO A 221 13.10 -18.18 -6.06
CA PRO A 221 12.09 -17.17 -6.31
C PRO A 221 12.77 -15.82 -6.56
N HIS A 222 12.29 -15.10 -7.57
CA HIS A 222 12.69 -13.73 -7.84
C HIS A 222 11.72 -12.74 -7.20
N ALA A 223 12.18 -11.51 -6.89
CA ALA A 223 11.35 -10.48 -6.28
C ALA A 223 10.17 -10.11 -7.20
N ILE A 224 10.43 -9.97 -8.50
CA ILE A 224 9.44 -9.73 -9.55
C ILE A 224 9.58 -10.82 -10.62
N SER A 225 8.93 -11.96 -10.38
CA SER A 225 8.97 -13.15 -11.23
C SER A 225 8.54 -12.91 -12.69
N SER A 226 7.69 -11.90 -12.95
CA SER A 226 7.25 -11.56 -14.31
C SER A 226 8.42 -11.15 -15.21
N CYS A 227 9.41 -10.42 -14.70
CA CYS A 227 10.53 -9.88 -15.46
C CYS A 227 11.89 -10.53 -15.14
N GLU A 228 12.09 -11.08 -13.95
CA GLU A 228 13.41 -11.56 -13.52
C GLU A 228 13.66 -13.05 -13.79
N ARG A 229 12.61 -13.86 -14.00
CA ARG A 229 12.68 -15.35 -14.06
C ARG A 229 13.60 -15.96 -15.13
N TRP A 230 14.09 -15.14 -16.06
CA TRP A 230 14.98 -15.56 -17.15
C TRP A 230 16.39 -14.99 -17.05
N LEU A 231 16.66 -14.09 -16.09
CA LEU A 231 17.97 -13.43 -15.96
C LEU A 231 19.09 -14.41 -15.59
N ASP A 232 18.75 -15.45 -14.81
CA ASP A 232 19.69 -16.47 -14.36
C ASP A 232 19.75 -17.69 -15.28
N VAL A 233 18.96 -17.71 -16.38
CA VAL A 233 18.92 -18.83 -17.32
C VAL A 233 20.07 -18.72 -18.30
N LYS A 234 21.04 -19.63 -18.17
CA LYS A 234 22.14 -19.78 -19.13
C LYS A 234 21.75 -20.80 -20.21
N PRO A 235 22.11 -20.58 -21.49
CA PRO A 235 21.99 -21.62 -22.51
C PRO A 235 22.72 -22.89 -22.05
N ALA A 236 22.12 -24.06 -22.28
CA ALA A 236 22.84 -25.32 -22.09
C ALA A 236 24.10 -25.32 -22.98
N PRO A 237 25.25 -25.84 -22.50
CA PRO A 237 26.40 -26.01 -23.37
C PRO A 237 26.00 -26.83 -24.59
N ALA A 238 26.46 -26.42 -25.78
CA ALA A 238 26.20 -27.17 -27.00
C ALA A 238 26.61 -28.62 -26.79
N VAL A 239 25.68 -29.55 -27.00
CA VAL A 239 26.00 -30.97 -27.01
C VAL A 239 26.94 -31.17 -28.19
N ALA A 240 28.20 -31.53 -27.91
CA ALA A 240 29.16 -31.86 -28.95
C ALA A 240 28.59 -33.03 -29.80
N PRO A 241 28.72 -32.97 -31.13
CA PRO A 241 28.14 -33.95 -32.04
C PRO A 241 28.67 -35.38 -31.82
#